data_AF-A0A803P0H7-F1
#
_entry.id   AF-A0A803P0H7-F1
#
_cell.length_a   1.000
_cell.length_b   1.000
_cell.length_c   1.000
_cell.angle_alpha   90.00
_cell.angle_beta   90.00
_cell.angle_gamma   90.00
#
_symmetry.space_group_name_H-M   'P 1'
#
loop_
_entity.id
_entity.type
_entity.pdbx_description
1 polymer ?
#
loop_
_entity_poly.entity_id
_entity_poly.type
_entity_poly.pdbx_seq_one_letter_code
_entity_poly.pdbx_strand_id
1 'polypeptide(L)'
;MDDLANSLSVALNLTDAECTVHTLHDPTPSNVPDPDAPATDIFLVAKLHTIKSFNRKVFMEKMTGDWSNISHFPVTITERTKGLFLVELGSVGDRRRVLLQQPWTYLNQAILMDIPSSVDALNGDRLIKLPLWVQVHNTPFLKISQQLAELVSTSLGHLLEIYRPSQRNLGALLLH
;
A
#
# COMPACT_ATOMS: atom_id res chain seq x y z
N MET A 1 31.89 8.22 -21.04
CA MET A 1 31.39 7.41 -19.90
C MET A 1 32.26 6.16 -19.75
N ASP A 2 33.50 6.21 -20.22
CA ASP A 2 34.25 5.02 -20.68
C ASP A 2 35.52 4.77 -19.86
N ASP A 3 35.96 5.78 -19.08
CA ASP A 3 37.17 5.68 -18.25
C ASP A 3 36.99 4.70 -17.08
N LEU A 4 35.80 4.63 -16.47
CA LEU A 4 35.53 3.72 -15.37
C LEU A 4 35.46 2.26 -15.85
N ALA A 5 34.83 2.03 -17.01
CA ALA A 5 34.72 0.70 -17.60
C ALA A 5 36.11 0.15 -17.99
N ASN A 6 36.96 1.00 -18.58
CA ASN A 6 38.34 0.63 -18.92
C ASN A 6 39.23 0.42 -17.68
N SER A 7 39.03 1.18 -16.60
CA SER A 7 39.77 0.96 -15.35
C SER A 7 39.41 -0.38 -14.69
N LEU A 8 38.16 -0.81 -14.76
CA LEU A 8 37.68 -2.05 -14.14
C LEU A 8 38.08 -3.29 -14.96
N SER A 9 38.10 -3.20 -16.29
CA SER A 9 38.51 -4.31 -17.15
C SER A 9 39.98 -4.68 -16.96
N VAL A 10 40.86 -3.67 -16.82
CA VAL A 10 42.29 -3.86 -16.54
C VAL A 10 42.53 -4.46 -15.16
N ALA A 11 41.77 -4.02 -14.14
CA ALA A 11 41.94 -4.53 -12.78
C ALA A 11 41.51 -6.00 -12.61
N LEU A 12 40.56 -6.46 -13.42
CA LEU A 12 39.95 -7.79 -13.30
C LEU A 12 40.47 -8.83 -14.30
N ASN A 13 41.43 -8.47 -15.17
CA ASN A 13 42.07 -9.39 -16.14
C ASN A 13 41.06 -10.19 -16.98
N LEU A 14 39.93 -9.57 -17.30
CA LEU A 14 38.85 -10.22 -18.05
C LEU A 14 39.29 -10.43 -19.50
N THR A 15 39.04 -11.63 -20.02
CA THR A 15 39.30 -11.92 -21.44
C THR A 15 38.21 -11.31 -22.32
N ASP A 16 38.47 -11.10 -23.62
CA ASP A 16 37.54 -10.43 -24.56
C ASP A 16 36.14 -11.11 -24.62
N ALA A 17 36.09 -12.42 -24.34
CA ALA A 17 34.83 -13.18 -24.26
C ALA A 17 34.02 -12.89 -22.98
N GLU A 18 34.66 -12.40 -21.92
CA GLU A 18 34.07 -12.13 -20.60
C GLU A 18 33.70 -10.65 -20.41
N CYS A 19 33.99 -9.79 -21.39
CA CYS A 19 33.68 -8.36 -21.38
C CYS A 19 32.24 -8.03 -21.85
N THR A 20 31.35 -9.03 -21.86
CA THR A 20 29.96 -8.83 -22.25
C THR A 20 29.19 -8.17 -21.10
N VAL A 21 28.96 -6.86 -21.23
CA VAL A 21 28.14 -6.11 -20.27
C VAL A 21 26.67 -6.54 -20.44
N HIS A 22 26.21 -7.42 -19.56
CA HIS A 22 24.79 -7.72 -19.43
C HIS A 22 24.13 -6.65 -18.56
N THR A 23 23.34 -5.78 -19.17
CA THR A 23 22.38 -4.97 -18.43
C THR A 23 21.36 -5.94 -17.80
N LEU A 24 21.49 -6.16 -16.49
CA LEU A 24 20.45 -6.81 -15.70
C LEU A 24 19.24 -5.88 -15.73
N HIS A 25 18.35 -6.12 -16.69
CA HIS A 25 17.01 -5.57 -16.62
C HIS A 25 16.35 -6.30 -15.46
N ASP A 26 16.38 -5.68 -14.28
CA ASP A 26 15.38 -6.00 -13.25
C ASP A 26 14.03 -5.95 -13.96
N PRO A 27 13.21 -7.02 -13.89
CA PRO A 27 11.87 -6.97 -14.45
C PRO A 27 11.15 -5.86 -13.70
N THR A 28 11.13 -4.68 -14.34
CA THR A 28 10.33 -3.57 -13.89
C THR A 28 8.91 -4.13 -13.94
N PRO A 29 8.17 -4.20 -12.81
CA PRO A 29 6.76 -4.53 -12.91
C PRO A 29 6.19 -3.55 -13.93
N SER A 30 5.72 -4.08 -15.06
CA SER A 30 5.22 -3.28 -16.18
C SER A 30 3.95 -2.57 -15.75
N ASN A 31 4.15 -1.49 -15.01
CA ASN A 31 3.27 -0.35 -14.84
C ASN A 31 4.08 0.80 -15.41
N VAL A 32 4.26 0.81 -16.73
CA VAL A 32 4.51 2.08 -17.42
C VAL A 32 3.16 2.79 -17.33
N PRO A 33 3.00 3.85 -16.52
CA PRO A 33 1.79 4.65 -16.57
C PRO A 33 1.76 5.24 -17.97
N ASP A 34 0.67 4.98 -18.69
CA ASP A 34 0.35 5.67 -19.92
C ASP A 34 0.54 7.19 -19.66
N PRO A 35 1.38 7.93 -20.43
CA PRO A 35 1.67 9.34 -20.16
C PRO A 35 0.42 10.24 -20.20
N ASP A 36 -0.67 9.74 -20.78
CA ASP A 36 -1.98 10.40 -20.85
C ASP A 36 -2.98 9.90 -19.78
N ALA A 37 -2.59 8.95 -18.91
CA ALA A 37 -3.44 8.50 -17.82
C ALA A 37 -3.55 9.58 -16.72
N PRO A 38 -4.77 9.89 -16.23
CA PRO A 38 -4.95 10.84 -15.15
C PRO A 38 -4.19 10.38 -13.91
N ALA A 39 -3.49 11.30 -13.24
CA ALA A 39 -2.70 10.99 -12.06
C ALA A 39 -3.56 10.38 -10.94
N THR A 40 -3.52 9.06 -10.80
CA THR A 40 -4.24 8.29 -9.76
C THR A 40 -3.56 8.36 -8.39
N ASP A 41 -2.40 9.01 -8.31
CA ASP A 41 -1.54 9.01 -7.12
C ASP A 41 -2.12 9.74 -5.92
N ILE A 42 -3.09 10.61 -6.16
CA ILE A 42 -3.79 11.34 -5.11
C ILE A 42 -5.17 10.78 -4.79
N PHE A 43 -5.63 9.80 -5.57
CA PHE A 43 -6.94 9.20 -5.40
C PHE A 43 -6.86 7.92 -4.56
N LEU A 44 -7.96 7.67 -3.84
CA LEU A 44 -8.21 6.45 -3.10
C LEU A 44 -9.65 6.01 -3.32
N VAL A 45 -9.87 4.71 -3.47
CA VAL A 45 -11.20 4.13 -3.51
C VAL A 45 -11.55 3.66 -2.11
N ALA A 46 -12.75 3.95 -1.64
CA ALA A 46 -13.27 3.48 -0.37
C ALA A 46 -14.62 2.79 -0.55
N LYS A 47 -14.83 1.65 0.13
CA LYS A 47 -16.08 0.90 0.13
C LYS A 47 -16.42 0.50 1.56
N LEU A 48 -17.62 0.85 2.02
CA LEU A 48 -18.10 0.38 3.33
C LEU A 48 -18.53 -1.08 3.22
N HIS A 49 -17.88 -1.97 3.96
CA HIS A 49 -18.24 -3.38 4.02
C HIS A 49 -19.42 -3.59 4.97
N THR A 50 -20.64 -3.47 4.45
CA THR A 50 -21.88 -3.58 5.22
C THR A 50 -23.00 -4.21 4.41
N ILE A 51 -23.88 -4.97 5.07
CA ILE A 51 -25.17 -5.42 4.55
C ILE A 51 -26.31 -4.44 4.89
N LYS A 52 -26.09 -3.53 5.85
CA LYS A 52 -27.10 -2.59 6.34
C LYS A 52 -27.10 -1.33 5.48
N SER A 53 -28.30 -0.78 5.24
CA SER A 53 -28.45 0.55 4.66
C SER A 53 -27.88 1.61 5.61
N PHE A 54 -27.22 2.62 5.06
CA PHE A 54 -26.68 3.74 5.82
C PHE A 54 -26.91 5.06 5.08
N ASN A 55 -26.81 6.17 5.81
CA ASN A 55 -26.91 7.50 5.21
C ASN A 55 -25.55 7.88 4.60
N ARG A 56 -25.49 7.93 3.26
CA ARG A 56 -24.24 8.19 2.53
C ARG A 56 -23.70 9.60 2.78
N LYS A 57 -24.59 10.59 2.89
CA LYS A 57 -24.21 11.98 3.17
C LYS A 57 -23.52 12.07 4.54
N VAL A 58 -24.11 11.46 5.57
CA VAL A 58 -23.52 11.45 6.94
C VAL A 58 -22.21 10.66 6.97
N PHE A 59 -22.13 9.55 6.22
CA PHE A 59 -20.87 8.81 6.05
C PHE A 59 -19.78 9.70 5.44
N MET A 60 -20.08 10.36 4.31
CA MET A 60 -19.13 11.24 3.62
C MET A 60 -18.71 12.41 4.51
N GLU A 61 -19.64 13.09 5.16
CA GLU A 61 -19.34 14.19 6.09
C GLU A 61 -18.41 13.74 7.23
N LYS A 62 -18.71 12.59 7.85
CA LYS A 62 -17.88 12.04 8.93
C LYS A 62 -16.47 11.69 8.45
N MET A 63 -16.37 10.93 7.35
CA MET A 63 -15.08 10.47 6.84
C MET A 63 -14.23 11.63 6.31
N THR A 64 -14.86 12.64 5.67
CA THR A 64 -14.16 13.87 5.29
C THR A 64 -13.56 14.55 6.51
N GLY A 65 -14.29 14.65 7.63
CA GLY A 65 -13.76 15.20 8.88
C GLY A 65 -12.59 14.40 9.43
N ASP A 66 -12.75 13.08 9.57
CA ASP A 66 -11.71 12.19 10.10
C ASP A 66 -10.42 12.24 9.26
N TRP A 67 -10.55 12.16 7.94
CA TRP A 67 -9.40 12.16 7.02
C TRP A 67 -8.78 13.55 6.85
N SER A 68 -9.58 14.63 6.93
CA SER A 68 -9.04 15.99 6.90
C SER A 68 -8.19 16.27 8.15
N ASN A 69 -8.54 15.73 9.31
CA ASN A 69 -7.78 15.92 10.55
C ASN A 69 -6.36 15.36 10.50
N ILE A 70 -6.10 14.37 9.64
CA ILE A 70 -4.77 13.75 9.46
C ILE A 70 -4.11 14.16 8.14
N SER A 71 -4.83 14.89 7.30
CA SER A 71 -4.37 15.42 6.02
C SER A 71 -3.86 16.85 6.19
N HIS A 72 -2.97 17.29 5.30
CA HIS A 72 -2.47 18.67 5.29
C HIS A 72 -3.27 19.50 4.30
N PHE A 73 -3.87 18.85 3.31
CA PHE A 73 -4.70 19.45 2.28
C PHE A 73 -6.16 18.97 2.40
N PRO A 74 -7.11 19.69 1.77
CA PRO A 74 -8.51 19.29 1.77
C PRO A 74 -8.73 17.89 1.20
N VAL A 75 -9.70 17.17 1.77
CA VAL A 75 -10.15 15.86 1.30
C VAL A 75 -11.54 16.00 0.71
N THR A 76 -11.72 15.53 -0.51
CA THR A 76 -13.02 15.51 -1.19
C THR A 76 -13.47 14.07 -1.38
N ILE A 77 -14.71 13.77 -1.01
CA ILE A 77 -15.31 12.45 -1.21
C ILE A 77 -16.46 12.59 -2.22
N THR A 78 -16.49 11.71 -3.22
CA THR A 78 -17.59 11.61 -4.18
C THR A 78 -18.12 10.17 -4.22
N GLU A 79 -19.44 10.00 -4.17
CA GLU A 79 -20.04 8.67 -4.40
C GLU A 79 -20.04 8.38 -5.91
N ARG A 80 -19.59 7.17 -6.28
CA ARG A 80 -19.56 6.72 -7.67
C ARG A 80 -20.69 5.73 -7.94
N THR A 81 -20.69 4.60 -7.23
CA THR A 81 -21.68 3.53 -7.44
C THR A 81 -21.95 2.80 -6.13
N LYS A 82 -23.22 2.71 -5.70
CA LYS A 82 -23.71 1.80 -4.64
C LYS A 82 -22.77 1.67 -3.43
N GLY A 83 -22.41 2.80 -2.78
CA GLY A 83 -21.53 2.78 -1.60
C GLY A 83 -20.03 2.59 -1.89
N LEU A 84 -19.63 2.74 -3.16
CA LEU A 84 -18.25 2.95 -3.59
C LEU A 84 -17.99 4.45 -3.69
N PHE A 85 -16.96 4.91 -3.01
CA PHE A 85 -16.59 6.30 -2.91
C PHE A 85 -15.20 6.51 -3.50
N LEU A 86 -15.05 7.58 -4.26
CA LEU A 86 -13.75 8.09 -4.68
C LEU A 86 -13.35 9.22 -3.73
N VAL A 87 -12.18 9.07 -3.14
CA VAL A 87 -11.56 10.03 -2.23
C VAL A 87 -10.42 10.70 -2.97
N GLU A 88 -10.50 12.00 -3.09
CA GLU A 88 -9.44 12.85 -3.64
C GLU A 88 -8.72 13.52 -2.48
N LEU A 89 -7.41 13.30 -2.39
CA LEU A 89 -6.55 13.92 -1.40
C LEU A 89 -5.67 14.98 -2.07
N GLY A 90 -5.27 16.02 -1.34
CA GLY A 90 -4.43 17.05 -1.95
C GLY A 90 -2.96 16.66 -2.17
N SER A 91 -2.52 15.50 -1.66
CA SER A 91 -1.17 15.00 -1.92
C SER A 91 -1.05 13.47 -1.78
N VAL A 92 -0.02 12.90 -2.41
CA VAL A 92 0.34 11.48 -2.24
C VAL A 92 0.72 11.17 -0.79
N GLY A 93 1.31 12.13 -0.08
CA GLY A 93 1.65 12.02 1.33
C GLY A 93 0.40 11.90 2.22
N ASP A 94 -0.65 12.66 1.90
CA ASP A 94 -1.93 12.62 2.60
C ASP A 94 -2.61 11.27 2.37
N ARG A 95 -2.63 10.77 1.12
CA ARG A 95 -3.11 9.43 0.79
C ARG A 95 -2.41 8.36 1.62
N ARG A 96 -1.07 8.44 1.69
CA ARG A 96 -0.27 7.51 2.48
C ARG A 96 -0.63 7.58 3.97
N ARG A 97 -0.81 8.77 4.55
CA ARG A 97 -1.21 8.92 5.96
C ARG A 97 -2.58 8.29 6.25
N VAL A 98 -3.56 8.50 5.37
CA VAL A 98 -4.88 7.86 5.48
C VAL A 98 -4.75 6.34 5.41
N LEU A 99 -3.99 5.80 4.46
CA LEU A 99 -3.78 4.36 4.31
C LEU A 99 -3.06 3.73 5.52
N LEU A 100 -2.08 4.43 6.12
CA LEU A 100 -1.31 3.94 7.27
C LEU A 100 -2.12 3.82 8.56
N GLN A 101 -3.24 4.56 8.68
CA GLN A 101 -4.13 4.49 9.83
C GLN A 101 -5.26 3.46 9.68
N GLN A 102 -5.17 2.58 8.68
CA GLN A 102 -6.06 1.43 8.58
C GLN A 102 -5.91 0.47 9.77
N PRO A 103 -7.00 -0.21 10.17
CA PRO A 103 -8.31 -0.23 9.51
C PRO A 103 -9.21 0.96 9.91
N TRP A 104 -9.92 1.53 8.93
CA TRP A 104 -10.96 2.53 9.20
C TRP A 104 -12.31 1.86 9.39
N THR A 105 -13.14 2.44 10.26
CA THR A 105 -14.49 1.94 10.53
C THR A 105 -15.52 3.06 10.54
N TYR A 106 -16.74 2.71 10.14
CA TYR A 106 -17.93 3.55 10.28
C TYR A 106 -19.07 2.71 10.85
N LEU A 107 -19.66 3.13 11.97
CA LEU A 107 -20.69 2.37 12.69
C LEU A 107 -20.27 0.90 12.97
N ASN A 108 -19.01 0.70 13.35
CA ASN A 108 -18.42 -0.62 13.59
C ASN A 108 -18.44 -1.54 12.35
N GLN A 109 -18.48 -0.98 11.14
CA GLN A 109 -18.32 -1.67 9.87
C GLN A 109 -17.00 -1.24 9.23
N ALA A 110 -16.25 -2.18 8.69
CA ALA A 110 -14.94 -1.91 8.09
C ALA A 110 -15.07 -1.13 6.78
N ILE A 111 -14.14 -0.22 6.54
CA ILE A 111 -14.01 0.49 5.27
C ILE A 111 -12.83 -0.14 4.52
N LEU A 112 -13.13 -0.76 3.40
CA LEU A 112 -12.14 -1.31 2.48
C LEU A 112 -11.60 -0.19 1.61
N MET A 113 -10.29 -0.12 1.43
CA MET A 113 -9.65 0.94 0.66
C MET A 113 -8.57 0.39 -0.24
N ASP A 114 -8.44 0.96 -1.44
CA ASP A 114 -7.40 0.60 -2.41
C ASP A 114 -7.04 1.79 -3.30
N ILE A 115 -5.84 1.76 -3.85
CA ILE A 115 -5.37 2.74 -4.82
C ILE A 115 -5.95 2.37 -6.19
N PRO A 116 -6.77 3.23 -6.83
CA PRO A 116 -7.32 2.92 -8.14
C PRO A 116 -6.21 2.91 -9.19
N SER A 117 -6.25 1.92 -10.09
CA SER A 117 -5.43 1.95 -11.31
C SER A 117 -5.94 2.96 -12.34
N SER A 118 -7.23 3.31 -12.27
CA SER A 118 -7.87 4.35 -13.09
C SER A 118 -9.09 4.90 -12.36
N VAL A 119 -9.36 6.20 -12.53
CA VAL A 119 -10.51 6.90 -11.94
C VAL A 119 -11.84 6.48 -12.60
N ASP A 120 -11.79 6.03 -13.86
CA ASP A 120 -12.98 5.65 -14.63
C ASP A 120 -13.36 4.19 -14.46
N ALA A 121 -12.38 3.32 -14.15
CA ALA A 121 -12.57 1.88 -14.02
C ALA A 121 -12.68 1.41 -12.56
N LEU A 122 -13.49 2.12 -11.75
CA LEU A 122 -13.68 1.79 -10.34
C LEU A 122 -14.54 0.54 -10.17
N ASN A 123 -13.91 -0.62 -9.97
CA ASN A 123 -14.60 -1.87 -9.68
C ASN A 123 -14.53 -2.22 -8.19
N GLY A 124 -15.64 -1.98 -7.49
CA GLY A 124 -15.80 -2.29 -6.08
C GLY A 124 -15.79 -3.79 -5.73
N ASP A 125 -15.84 -4.68 -6.72
CA ASP A 125 -15.76 -6.14 -6.50
C ASP A 125 -14.33 -6.62 -6.21
N ARG A 126 -13.33 -5.79 -6.53
CA ARG A 126 -11.91 -6.07 -6.22
C ARG A 126 -11.54 -5.69 -4.79
N LEU A 127 -12.30 -4.77 -4.17
CA LEU A 127 -12.14 -4.39 -2.75
C LEU A 127 -12.79 -5.46 -1.86
N ILE A 128 -12.03 -6.51 -1.58
CA ILE A 128 -12.42 -7.61 -0.69
C ILE A 128 -11.41 -7.89 0.43
N LYS A 129 -10.22 -7.26 0.38
CA LYS A 129 -9.15 -7.40 1.38
C LYS A 129 -9.01 -6.12 2.18
N LEU A 130 -8.51 -6.24 3.41
CA LEU A 130 -8.29 -5.12 4.32
C LEU A 130 -6.94 -5.29 5.01
N PRO A 131 -5.99 -4.35 4.85
CA PRO A 131 -4.76 -4.37 5.63
C PRO A 131 -5.03 -4.19 7.13
N LEU A 132 -4.49 -5.09 7.95
CA LEU A 132 -4.65 -5.06 9.40
C LEU A 132 -3.36 -5.40 10.14
N TRP A 133 -3.11 -4.69 11.24
CA TRP A 133 -1.98 -4.99 12.11
C TRP A 133 -2.34 -6.14 13.08
N VAL A 134 -1.63 -7.25 12.99
CA VAL A 134 -1.67 -8.40 13.92
C VAL A 134 -0.49 -8.35 14.87
N GLN A 135 -0.80 -8.38 16.16
CA GLN A 135 0.18 -8.58 17.21
C GLN A 135 0.12 -10.04 17.67
N VAL A 136 1.25 -10.74 17.58
CA VAL A 136 1.36 -12.13 18.05
C VAL A 136 1.80 -12.11 19.51
N HIS A 137 0.94 -12.63 20.39
CA HIS A 137 1.20 -12.72 21.82
C HIS A 137 1.79 -14.08 22.21
N ASN A 138 2.45 -14.15 23.37
CA ASN A 138 3.04 -15.36 23.94
C ASN A 138 4.09 -16.06 23.07
N THR A 139 4.71 -15.32 22.15
CA THR A 139 5.86 -15.81 21.39
C THR A 139 7.10 -15.85 22.29
N PRO A 140 7.77 -17.01 22.45
CA PRO A 140 9.04 -17.06 23.16
C PRO A 140 10.04 -16.06 22.56
N PHE A 141 10.79 -15.33 23.39
CA PHE A 141 11.65 -14.21 22.94
C PHE A 141 12.58 -14.58 21.78
N LEU A 142 13.18 -15.78 21.80
CA LEU A 142 14.08 -16.27 20.76
C LEU A 142 13.38 -16.71 19.46
N LYS A 143 12.04 -16.75 19.45
CA LYS A 143 11.21 -17.14 18.31
C LYS A 143 10.53 -15.95 17.62
N ILE A 144 10.79 -14.73 18.08
CA ILE A 144 10.35 -13.51 17.39
C ILE A 144 11.25 -13.31 16.17
N SER A 145 10.89 -13.94 15.07
CA SER A 145 11.65 -13.93 13.82
C SER A 145 10.74 -13.60 12.63
N GLN A 146 11.36 -13.17 11.54
CA GLN A 146 10.67 -13.00 10.26
C GLN A 146 10.02 -14.31 9.79
N GLN A 147 10.64 -15.46 10.08
CA GLN A 147 10.07 -16.77 9.75
C GLN A 147 8.74 -17.04 10.47
N LEU A 148 8.62 -16.64 11.74
CA LEU A 148 7.34 -16.75 12.46
C LEU A 148 6.27 -15.84 11.86
N ALA A 149 6.66 -14.62 11.49
CA ALA A 149 5.76 -13.68 10.84
C ALA A 149 5.22 -14.21 9.50
N GLU A 150 6.10 -14.80 8.68
CA GLU A 150 5.75 -15.47 7.42
C GLU A 150 4.87 -16.71 7.64
N LEU A 151 5.13 -17.48 8.71
CA LEU A 151 4.29 -18.62 9.06
C LEU A 151 2.88 -18.19 9.45
N VAL A 152 2.75 -17.18 10.31
CA VAL A 152 1.45 -16.65 10.74
C VAL A 152 0.72 -16.02 9.56
N SER A 153 1.41 -15.25 8.73
CA SER A 153 0.82 -14.62 7.56
C SER A 153 0.24 -15.63 6.59
N THR A 154 0.93 -16.75 6.34
CA THR A 154 0.46 -17.82 5.43
C THR A 154 -0.95 -18.31 5.78
N SER A 155 -1.34 -18.28 7.06
CA SER A 155 -2.69 -18.66 7.50
C SER A 155 -3.75 -17.56 7.39
N LEU A 156 -3.32 -16.29 7.44
CA LEU A 156 -4.22 -15.12 7.53
C LEU A 156 -4.35 -14.37 6.21
N GLY A 157 -3.35 -14.43 5.33
CA GLY A 157 -3.34 -13.72 4.06
C GLY A 157 -1.93 -13.38 3.57
N HIS A 158 -1.78 -12.22 2.94
CA HIS A 158 -0.46 -11.78 2.46
C HIS A 158 0.23 -10.90 3.50
N LEU A 159 1.50 -11.21 3.78
CA LEU A 159 2.35 -10.35 4.59
C LEU A 159 2.71 -9.09 3.80
N LEU A 160 2.37 -7.92 4.33
CA LEU A 160 2.83 -6.66 3.75
C LEU A 160 4.08 -6.12 4.43
N GLU A 161 4.04 -6.08 5.77
CA GLU A 161 5.05 -5.40 6.56
C GLU A 161 5.25 -6.12 7.89
N ILE A 162 6.51 -6.15 8.35
CA ILE A 162 6.88 -6.57 9.69
C ILE A 162 7.41 -5.31 10.38
N TYR A 163 6.77 -4.87 11.46
CA TYR A 163 7.33 -3.86 12.33
C TYR A 163 8.61 -4.42 12.95
N ARG A 164 9.73 -3.80 12.57
CA ARG A 164 11.05 -4.11 13.10
C ARG A 164 11.34 -3.14 14.23
N PRO A 165 11.41 -3.62 15.48
CA PRO A 165 11.92 -2.83 16.59
C PRO A 165 13.30 -2.28 16.21
N SER A 166 13.49 -0.97 16.23
CA SER A 166 14.84 -0.39 16.27
C SER A 166 15.43 -0.64 17.67
N GLN A 167 15.86 -1.88 17.90
CA GLN A 167 16.48 -2.39 19.13
C GLN A 167 15.82 -2.08 20.49
N ARG A 168 14.60 -1.54 20.56
CA ARG A 168 13.98 -1.21 21.87
C ARG A 168 12.53 -1.59 22.14
N ASN A 169 11.68 -2.04 21.21
CA ASN A 169 10.31 -2.49 21.59
C ASN A 169 9.61 -3.39 20.57
N LEU A 170 8.94 -4.44 21.05
CA LEU A 170 8.37 -5.64 20.38
C LEU A 170 7.53 -5.41 19.09
N GLY A 171 7.63 -6.40 18.18
CA GLY A 171 7.08 -6.47 16.81
C GLY A 171 5.54 -6.42 16.67
N ALA A 172 5.07 -5.88 15.54
CA ALA A 172 3.69 -5.88 15.02
C ALA A 172 3.73 -6.31 13.52
N LEU A 173 2.70 -6.96 12.98
CA LEU A 173 2.67 -7.47 11.60
C LEU A 173 1.51 -6.89 10.81
N LEU A 174 1.67 -6.51 9.54
CA LEU A 174 0.57 -6.04 8.68
C LEU A 174 0.16 -7.16 7.70
N LEU A 175 -1.13 -7.55 7.69
CA LEU A 175 -1.68 -8.66 6.89
C LEU A 175 -2.84 -8.18 6.00
N HIS A 176 -3.01 -8.79 4.82
CA HIS A 176 -4.06 -8.51 3.82
C HIS A 176 -5.13 -9.59 3.72
#